data_AF-A0A225UZQ3-F1
#
_entry.id   AF-A0A225UZQ3-F1
#
_cell.length_a   1.000
_cell.length_b   1.000
_cell.length_c   1.000
_cell.angle_alpha   90.00
_cell.angle_beta   90.00
_cell.angle_gamma   90.00
#
_symmetry.space_group_name_H-M   'P 1'
#
loop_
_entity.id
_entity.type
_entity.pdbx_description
1 polymer ?
#
loop_
_entity_poly.entity_id
_entity_poly.type
_entity_poly.pdbx_seq_one_letter_code
_entity_poly.pdbx_strand_id
1 'polypeptide(L)'
;MTTNYNDVNVLVTGVSLPACCRPQSNPSTAKYFSHSSSSYLLLAKVLRVNSVAELSYVAWKCPSASTSSITSNASPQLKTLHSQWIPQRHVSTVCPATPDANKALGRGPHDSKFEDDNPRVELWSSTSGSMGRFTVAKQSIHMGERAFQAAAFAVIVRQSLTPRRCHWCFTGLRKKALQCGECQFTRYCSRDCLSADAPLHAFQCNPLRALKCRGDNAGVGDVETVRLALAVLSMELFVRNPHALDLLVVHRQREEGQEKEINAAVNFIVQMTNGTLDPKHVRDTLERVRCNAHPLYLDGVTCVGSGVFPEAAMALNHSCLPNVVPSFDPRTRTLAFHAIAEIFPGGAVEYSYIDLLQTRKRRQSLLAQGFGFDCICERCMKETAKERNQLDEDEEEETQVLEKLMQLVHSSHSDVTQRLIRMKNEYQYVFDRNDEAQFALYTAEMQIARAQSDWSHVIEAAKALLHVWTRCALPENYHTTETLNLQIHFAAKKLGKTEVAKMSAQRVSSIRQICGYSYPEALFDN
;
A
#
# COMPACT_ATOMS: atom_id res chain seq x y z
N MET A 1 -23.20 -3.86 37.12
CA MET A 1 -22.85 -5.24 36.75
C MET A 1 -21.35 -5.29 36.50
N THR A 2 -20.61 -5.81 37.47
CA THR A 2 -19.14 -5.97 37.42
C THR A 2 -18.82 -7.21 36.61
N THR A 3 -18.58 -7.05 35.30
CA THR A 3 -18.00 -8.10 34.47
C THR A 3 -16.56 -8.34 34.93
N ASN A 4 -16.31 -9.59 35.32
CA ASN A 4 -15.01 -10.09 35.76
C ASN A 4 -14.08 -10.17 34.54
N TYR A 5 -13.43 -9.06 34.16
CA TYR A 5 -12.46 -9.03 33.06
C TYR A 5 -11.11 -9.57 33.53
N ASN A 6 -10.90 -10.85 33.26
CA ASN A 6 -9.58 -11.48 33.09
C ASN A 6 -8.75 -10.71 32.03
N ASP A 7 -7.42 -10.86 32.06
CA ASP A 7 -6.47 -10.22 31.14
C ASP A 7 -7.00 -10.22 29.67
N VAL A 8 -7.12 -9.05 29.02
CA VAL A 8 -7.61 -8.91 27.63
C VAL A 8 -6.48 -8.53 26.68
N ASN A 9 -6.63 -8.85 25.38
CA ASN A 9 -5.67 -8.38 24.40
C ASN A 9 -5.94 -6.91 24.06
N VAL A 10 -4.94 -6.07 24.32
CA VAL A 10 -4.95 -4.64 24.04
C VAL A 10 -3.86 -4.35 23.03
N LEU A 11 -4.26 -3.85 21.87
CA LEU A 11 -3.33 -3.34 20.88
C LEU A 11 -3.06 -1.87 21.19
N VAL A 12 -1.79 -1.57 21.45
CA VAL A 12 -1.33 -0.22 21.72
C VAL A 12 -0.46 0.26 20.57
N THR A 13 -0.81 1.37 19.97
CA THR A 13 -0.10 1.94 18.82
C THR A 13 0.59 3.25 19.18
N GLY A 14 1.76 3.53 18.62
CA GLY A 14 2.40 4.84 18.78
C GLY A 14 2.88 5.16 20.20
N VAL A 15 3.14 4.14 21.03
CA VAL A 15 3.66 4.31 22.41
C VAL A 15 5.03 3.65 22.53
N SER A 16 5.95 4.31 23.20
CA SER A 16 7.24 3.71 23.56
C SER A 16 7.09 2.82 24.78
N LEU A 17 7.24 1.51 24.61
CA LEU A 17 7.32 0.59 25.76
C LEU A 17 8.67 0.76 26.51
N PRO A 18 8.71 0.46 27.82
CA PRO A 18 9.95 0.35 28.60
C PRO A 18 10.94 -0.60 27.94
N ALA A 19 12.26 -0.35 28.09
CA ALA A 19 13.30 -1.13 27.42
C ALA A 19 13.22 -2.65 27.69
N CYS A 20 12.81 -3.06 28.89
CA CYS A 20 12.61 -4.46 29.26
C CYS A 20 11.40 -5.14 28.59
N CYS A 21 10.44 -4.36 28.07
CA CYS A 21 9.28 -4.85 27.33
C CYS A 21 9.51 -4.83 25.81
N ARG A 22 10.60 -4.21 25.35
CA ARG A 22 10.97 -4.24 23.94
C ARG A 22 11.53 -5.63 23.63
N PRO A 23 11.11 -6.29 22.54
CA PRO A 23 11.66 -7.59 22.17
C PRO A 23 13.18 -7.47 22.04
N GLN A 24 13.97 -8.25 22.77
CA GLN A 24 15.39 -8.35 22.45
C GLN A 24 15.51 -9.18 21.17
N SER A 25 16.58 -8.98 20.39
CA SER A 25 16.87 -9.64 19.12
C SER A 25 17.05 -11.18 19.21
N ASN A 26 16.61 -11.82 20.30
CA ASN A 26 16.77 -13.23 20.56
C ASN A 26 15.47 -14.02 20.28
N PRO A 27 15.47 -14.94 19.31
CA PRO A 27 14.27 -15.62 18.80
C PRO A 27 13.63 -16.63 19.78
N SER A 28 14.28 -16.97 20.90
CA SER A 28 13.84 -18.06 21.79
C SER A 28 12.84 -17.68 22.89
N THR A 29 12.53 -16.38 23.07
CA THR A 29 11.58 -15.89 24.10
C THR A 29 10.37 -15.14 23.54
N ALA A 30 10.26 -15.02 22.22
CA ALA A 30 9.28 -14.19 21.51
C ALA A 30 7.89 -14.84 21.39
N LYS A 31 7.30 -15.32 22.50
CA LYS A 31 5.86 -15.68 22.52
C LYS A 31 4.94 -14.47 22.65
N TYR A 32 5.46 -13.28 22.97
CA TYR A 32 4.62 -12.15 23.38
C TYR A 32 4.95 -10.78 22.78
N PHE A 33 6.08 -10.55 22.10
CA PHE A 33 6.41 -9.20 21.61
C PHE A 33 7.26 -9.21 20.33
N SER A 34 6.89 -8.35 19.36
CA SER A 34 7.50 -8.22 18.02
C SER A 34 8.27 -6.91 17.78
N HIS A 35 9.36 -6.99 16.99
CA HIS A 35 10.21 -5.87 16.55
C HIS A 35 9.92 -5.44 15.10
N SER A 36 8.66 -5.19 14.75
CA SER A 36 8.32 -4.34 13.59
C SER A 36 7.28 -3.31 13.99
N SER A 37 7.69 -2.04 13.94
CA SER A 37 6.89 -0.85 13.66
C SER A 37 5.56 -0.64 14.40
N SER A 38 5.57 0.35 15.31
CA SER A 38 4.41 1.09 15.90
C SER A 38 3.45 0.42 16.86
N SER A 39 3.15 -0.87 16.70
CA SER A 39 1.96 -1.47 17.28
C SER A 39 2.33 -2.67 18.14
N TYR A 40 1.99 -2.60 19.43
CA TYR A 40 2.30 -3.61 20.41
C TYR A 40 1.01 -4.30 20.86
N LEU A 41 0.87 -5.55 20.48
CA LEU A 41 -0.18 -6.40 21.03
C LEU A 41 0.25 -6.81 22.45
N LEU A 42 -0.38 -6.23 23.46
CA LEU A 42 -0.13 -6.50 24.86
C LEU A 42 -1.28 -7.34 25.43
N LEU A 43 -0.94 -8.37 26.20
CA LEU A 43 -1.90 -8.91 27.16
C LEU A 43 -1.96 -7.94 28.35
N ALA A 44 -2.98 -7.08 28.39
CA ALA A 44 -3.05 -5.94 29.30
C ALA A 44 -4.46 -5.70 29.82
N LYS A 45 -4.57 -4.83 30.83
CA LYS A 45 -5.84 -4.36 31.35
C LYS A 45 -5.92 -2.84 31.29
N VAL A 46 -6.98 -2.31 30.70
CA VAL A 46 -7.35 -0.90 30.84
C VAL A 46 -7.96 -0.72 32.24
N LEU A 47 -7.21 -0.09 33.13
CA LEU A 47 -7.58 0.06 34.55
C LEU A 47 -8.44 1.29 34.80
N ARG A 48 -8.20 2.38 34.06
CA ARG A 48 -8.97 3.64 34.17
C ARG A 48 -9.10 4.29 32.81
N VAL A 49 -10.20 5.01 32.61
CA VAL A 49 -10.45 5.82 31.43
C VAL A 49 -10.78 7.23 31.92
N ASN A 50 -10.04 8.22 31.43
CA ASN A 50 -10.32 9.63 31.63
C ASN A 50 -10.86 10.18 30.30
N SER A 51 -12.18 10.23 30.17
CA SER A 51 -12.85 10.70 28.95
C SER A 51 -12.64 12.19 28.68
N VAL A 52 -12.45 13.01 29.74
CA VAL A 52 -12.21 14.45 29.59
C VAL A 52 -10.84 14.73 28.99
N ALA A 53 -9.82 13.98 29.41
CA ALA A 53 -8.46 14.09 28.89
C ALA A 53 -8.19 13.18 27.68
N GLU A 54 -9.18 12.37 27.26
CA GLU A 54 -9.03 11.33 26.23
C GLU A 54 -7.86 10.35 26.49
N LEU A 55 -7.66 9.94 27.75
CA LEU A 55 -6.58 9.02 28.15
C LEU A 55 -7.13 7.71 28.72
N SER A 56 -6.40 6.62 28.48
CA SER A 56 -6.58 5.29 29.05
C SER A 56 -5.35 4.91 29.88
N TYR A 57 -5.55 4.51 31.13
CA TYR A 57 -4.49 3.97 31.98
C TYR A 57 -4.40 2.46 31.77
N VAL A 58 -3.36 2.01 31.09
CA VAL A 58 -3.15 0.61 30.71
C VAL A 58 -2.08 0.01 31.60
N ALA A 59 -2.30 -1.21 32.12
CA ALA A 59 -1.31 -1.97 32.86
C ALA A 59 -1.09 -3.36 32.24
N TRP A 60 0.17 -3.78 32.17
CA TRP A 60 0.57 -5.06 31.56
C TRP A 60 1.75 -5.69 32.29
N LYS A 61 1.91 -7.01 32.15
CA LYS A 61 3.01 -7.75 32.74
C LYS A 61 4.22 -7.76 31.79
N CYS A 62 5.41 -7.59 32.33
CA CYS A 62 6.65 -7.60 31.55
C CYS A 62 6.92 -8.99 30.95
N PRO A 63 7.21 -9.09 29.64
CA PRO A 63 7.51 -10.36 28.97
C PRO A 63 8.84 -11.01 29.31
N SER A 64 9.88 -10.20 29.62
CA SER A 64 11.27 -10.66 29.66
C SER A 64 11.64 -11.52 30.87
N ALA A 65 10.69 -11.80 31.77
CA ALA A 65 10.91 -12.56 33.00
C ALA A 65 11.08 -14.10 32.80
N SER A 66 11.48 -14.59 31.63
CA SER A 66 11.52 -16.04 31.34
C SER A 66 12.85 -16.63 30.86
N THR A 67 13.96 -15.88 30.86
CA THR A 67 15.28 -16.44 30.58
C THR A 67 16.38 -15.87 31.46
N SER A 68 16.51 -16.43 32.65
CA SER A 68 17.83 -16.59 33.27
C SER A 68 17.90 -17.98 33.89
N SER A 69 19.05 -18.60 33.66
CA SER A 69 19.44 -19.98 33.97
C SER A 69 19.00 -20.47 35.35
N ILE A 70 18.56 -21.72 35.37
CA ILE A 70 18.32 -22.54 36.55
C ILE A 70 19.62 -22.60 37.38
N THR A 71 19.69 -21.80 38.43
CA THR A 71 20.52 -22.08 39.60
C THR A 71 19.58 -22.13 40.80
N SER A 72 19.52 -23.30 41.43
CA SER A 72 18.71 -23.62 42.60
C SER A 72 18.90 -22.58 43.71
N ASN A 73 17.77 -22.08 44.24
CA ASN A 73 17.60 -21.11 45.35
C ASN A 73 17.35 -19.64 44.97
N ALA A 74 16.37 -19.37 44.10
CA ALA A 74 15.78 -18.03 43.98
C ALA A 74 14.26 -18.06 44.21
N SER A 75 13.79 -17.17 45.10
CA SER A 75 12.37 -16.82 45.31
C SER A 75 11.66 -16.53 43.97
N PRO A 76 10.34 -16.76 43.86
CA PRO A 76 9.61 -16.54 42.60
C PRO A 76 9.78 -15.08 42.17
N GLN A 77 10.52 -14.84 41.08
CA GLN A 77 10.72 -13.50 40.54
C GLN A 77 9.35 -12.96 40.09
N LEU A 78 8.83 -11.95 40.79
CA LEU A 78 7.62 -11.26 40.38
C LEU A 78 7.81 -10.68 38.98
N LYS A 79 6.94 -11.07 38.03
CA LYS A 79 6.84 -10.43 36.71
C LYS A 79 6.66 -8.93 36.93
N THR A 80 7.62 -8.11 36.49
CA THR A 80 7.53 -6.65 36.62
C THR A 80 6.23 -6.16 35.99
N LEU A 81 5.41 -5.44 36.74
CA LEU A 81 4.18 -4.84 36.22
C LEU A 81 4.51 -3.44 35.69
N HIS A 82 4.09 -3.15 34.47
CA HIS A 82 4.19 -1.83 33.87
C HIS A 82 2.81 -1.21 33.75
N SER A 83 2.77 0.12 33.78
CA SER A 83 1.54 0.87 33.59
C SER A 83 1.81 2.26 33.03
N GLN A 84 0.94 2.75 32.16
CA GLN A 84 1.10 4.07 31.55
C GLN A 84 -0.26 4.66 31.14
N TRP A 85 -0.37 5.99 31.20
CA TRP A 85 -1.46 6.73 30.56
C TRP A 85 -1.17 6.89 29.06
N ILE A 86 -2.13 6.47 28.25
CA ILE A 86 -2.01 6.39 26.79
C ILE A 86 -3.24 7.08 26.17
N PRO A 87 -3.09 7.93 25.14
CA PRO A 87 -4.23 8.47 24.41
C PRO A 87 -5.21 7.38 23.98
N GLN A 88 -6.51 7.59 24.19
CA GLN A 88 -7.54 6.59 23.88
C GLN A 88 -7.51 6.14 22.42
N ARG A 89 -7.25 7.07 21.51
CA ARG A 89 -7.05 6.79 20.07
C ARG A 89 -5.90 5.82 19.76
N HIS A 90 -4.99 5.58 20.70
CA HIS A 90 -3.85 4.66 20.56
C HIS A 90 -4.09 3.32 21.25
N VAL A 91 -5.27 3.10 21.83
CA VAL A 91 -5.60 1.90 22.60
C VAL A 91 -6.82 1.25 21.97
N SER A 92 -6.64 0.09 21.36
CA SER A 92 -7.73 -0.72 20.83
C SER A 92 -7.84 -2.03 21.61
N THR A 93 -9.04 -2.38 22.05
CA THR A 93 -9.30 -3.73 22.57
C THR A 93 -9.54 -4.62 21.38
N VAL A 94 -8.80 -5.72 21.29
CA VAL A 94 -8.78 -6.56 20.09
C VAL A 94 -8.95 -8.02 20.46
N CYS A 95 -9.49 -8.79 19.53
CA CYS A 95 -9.63 -10.24 19.66
C CYS A 95 -9.49 -10.90 18.29
N PRO A 96 -9.24 -12.22 18.23
CA PRO A 96 -9.45 -12.97 17.01
C PRO A 96 -10.83 -12.69 16.39
N ALA A 97 -10.93 -12.69 15.07
CA ALA A 97 -12.15 -12.36 14.36
C ALA A 97 -13.32 -13.27 14.80
N THR A 98 -14.49 -12.67 15.05
CA THR A 98 -15.68 -13.38 15.55
C THR A 98 -16.77 -13.49 14.47
N PRO A 99 -17.48 -14.64 14.38
CA PRO A 99 -17.26 -15.91 15.09
C PRO A 99 -16.03 -16.67 14.56
N ASP A 100 -15.58 -16.39 13.34
CA ASP A 100 -14.36 -16.92 12.71
C ASP A 100 -13.90 -15.98 11.58
N ALA A 101 -12.69 -16.21 11.07
CA ALA A 101 -12.08 -15.41 10.01
C ALA A 101 -12.86 -15.47 8.68
N ASN A 102 -13.39 -16.63 8.30
CA ASN A 102 -14.13 -16.82 7.05
C ASN A 102 -15.37 -15.92 7.01
N LYS A 103 -16.19 -15.93 8.06
CA LYS A 103 -17.38 -15.08 8.12
C LYS A 103 -17.02 -13.60 8.12
N ALA A 104 -15.96 -13.21 8.82
CA ALA A 104 -15.49 -11.82 8.86
C ALA A 104 -14.99 -11.29 7.51
N LEU A 105 -14.59 -12.20 6.62
CA LEU A 105 -14.15 -11.93 5.24
C LEU A 105 -15.22 -12.27 4.19
N GLY A 106 -16.44 -12.63 4.59
CA GLY A 106 -17.53 -12.94 3.66
C GLY A 106 -17.33 -14.24 2.87
N ARG A 107 -16.44 -15.13 3.33
CA ARG A 107 -16.27 -16.47 2.75
C ARG A 107 -17.51 -17.32 3.03
N GLY A 108 -17.93 -18.06 2.01
CA GLY A 108 -19.00 -19.04 2.09
C GLY A 108 -18.58 -20.33 2.79
N PRO A 109 -19.54 -21.23 3.09
CA PRO A 109 -19.27 -22.48 3.79
C PRO A 109 -18.46 -23.50 2.98
N HIS A 110 -18.33 -23.30 1.67
CA HIS A 110 -17.59 -24.18 0.75
C HIS A 110 -16.22 -23.63 0.36
N ASP A 111 -15.90 -22.40 0.78
CA ASP A 111 -14.58 -21.81 0.55
C ASP A 111 -13.55 -22.45 1.49
N SER A 112 -12.28 -22.45 1.08
CA SER A 112 -11.17 -22.83 1.96
C SER A 112 -11.18 -22.00 3.24
N LYS A 113 -10.56 -22.50 4.31
CA LYS A 113 -10.36 -21.68 5.50
C LYS A 113 -9.33 -20.60 5.19
N PHE A 114 -9.55 -19.41 5.75
CA PHE A 114 -8.59 -18.32 5.67
C PHE A 114 -7.18 -18.78 6.08
N GLU A 115 -7.09 -19.58 7.14
CA GLU A 115 -5.83 -20.10 7.67
C GLU A 115 -5.17 -21.14 6.76
N ASP A 116 -5.91 -21.80 5.87
CA ASP A 116 -5.34 -22.73 4.90
C ASP A 116 -4.60 -21.96 3.78
N ASP A 117 -5.20 -20.86 3.33
CA ASP A 117 -4.60 -19.99 2.30
C ASP A 117 -3.48 -19.11 2.89
N ASN A 118 -3.58 -18.79 4.18
CA ASN A 118 -2.70 -17.86 4.89
C ASN A 118 -2.18 -18.47 6.22
N PRO A 119 -1.37 -19.54 6.17
CA PRO A 119 -1.02 -20.34 7.35
C PRO A 119 -0.16 -19.63 8.39
N ARG A 120 0.52 -18.53 8.02
CA ARG A 120 1.43 -17.79 8.90
C ARG A 120 0.75 -16.71 9.72
N VAL A 121 -0.51 -16.40 9.40
CA VAL A 121 -1.23 -15.27 9.96
C VAL A 121 -2.61 -15.68 10.47
N GLU A 122 -3.24 -14.78 11.20
CA GLU A 122 -4.62 -14.88 11.66
C GLU A 122 -5.31 -13.51 11.60
N LEU A 123 -6.62 -13.53 11.42
CA LEU A 123 -7.44 -12.33 11.35
C LEU A 123 -7.94 -11.93 12.74
N TRP A 124 -7.76 -10.66 13.07
CA TRP A 124 -8.22 -10.05 14.31
C TRP A 124 -9.18 -8.90 14.00
N SER A 125 -9.97 -8.54 15.01
CA SER A 125 -10.90 -7.42 14.96
C SER A 125 -10.81 -6.60 16.24
N SER A 126 -10.94 -5.29 16.13
CA SER A 126 -11.12 -4.41 17.29
C SER A 126 -12.57 -4.42 17.77
N THR A 127 -12.81 -4.70 19.06
CA THR A 127 -14.12 -4.54 19.71
C THR A 127 -14.37 -3.10 20.18
N SER A 128 -13.29 -2.31 20.31
CA SER A 128 -13.33 -0.88 20.60
C SER A 128 -12.12 -0.21 19.93
N GLY A 129 -12.30 1.01 19.43
CA GLY A 129 -11.25 1.76 18.71
C GLY A 129 -11.52 1.83 17.20
N SER A 130 -10.56 2.36 16.44
CA SER A 130 -10.70 2.68 15.01
C SER A 130 -10.03 1.69 14.06
N MET A 131 -9.40 0.62 14.56
CA MET A 131 -8.58 -0.28 13.73
C MET A 131 -9.37 -1.24 12.84
N GLY A 132 -10.61 -1.57 13.20
CA GLY A 132 -11.42 -2.50 12.44
C GLY A 132 -10.83 -3.91 12.42
N ARG A 133 -10.84 -4.53 11.24
CA ARG A 133 -10.21 -5.84 10.99
C ARG A 133 -8.74 -5.64 10.60
N PHE A 134 -7.89 -6.56 11.04
CA PHE A 134 -6.46 -6.51 10.73
C PHE A 134 -5.82 -7.89 10.88
N THR A 135 -4.69 -8.09 10.23
CA THR A 135 -3.96 -9.35 10.24
C THR A 135 -2.77 -9.27 11.18
N VAL A 136 -2.55 -10.33 11.95
CA VAL A 136 -1.34 -10.49 12.78
C VAL A 136 -0.63 -11.79 12.44
N ALA A 137 0.69 -11.81 12.64
CA ALA A 137 1.51 -12.99 12.47
C ALA A 137 1.29 -13.99 13.62
N LYS A 138 1.05 -15.28 13.32
CA LYS A 138 0.98 -16.37 14.31
C LYS A 138 2.36 -16.90 14.70
N GLN A 139 3.31 -16.74 13.79
CA GLN A 139 4.68 -17.22 13.89
C GLN A 139 5.62 -16.15 13.30
N SER A 140 6.93 -16.31 13.48
CA SER A 140 7.89 -15.45 12.79
C SER A 140 7.76 -15.61 11.27
N ILE A 141 7.78 -14.48 10.57
CA ILE A 141 7.81 -14.36 9.12
C ILE A 141 9.09 -13.61 8.78
N HIS A 142 10.00 -14.31 8.14
CA HIS A 142 11.30 -13.78 7.77
C HIS A 142 11.21 -12.93 6.51
N MET A 143 12.15 -12.00 6.36
CA MET A 143 12.26 -11.19 5.15
C MET A 143 12.32 -12.08 3.89
N GLY A 144 11.50 -11.75 2.89
CA GLY A 144 11.32 -12.51 1.65
C GLY A 144 10.22 -13.56 1.69
N GLU A 145 9.73 -13.95 2.87
CA GLU A 145 8.63 -14.92 2.96
C GLU A 145 7.28 -14.26 2.63
N ARG A 146 6.38 -15.03 2.02
CA ARG A 146 5.00 -14.61 1.79
C ARG A 146 4.22 -14.63 3.11
N ALA A 147 3.76 -13.46 3.53
CA ALA A 147 2.97 -13.28 4.75
C ALA A 147 1.47 -13.53 4.52
N PHE A 148 0.95 -13.02 3.40
CA PHE A 148 -0.48 -13.02 3.08
C PHE A 148 -0.70 -13.17 1.57
N GLN A 149 -1.85 -13.71 1.17
CA GLN A 149 -2.34 -13.70 -0.20
C GLN A 149 -3.87 -13.63 -0.28
N ALA A 150 -4.38 -13.04 -1.35
CA ALA A 150 -5.80 -12.99 -1.67
C ALA A 150 -6.06 -13.13 -3.18
N ALA A 151 -7.16 -13.78 -3.54
CA ALA A 151 -7.61 -13.88 -4.92
C ALA A 151 -8.29 -12.57 -5.38
N ALA A 152 -8.12 -12.23 -6.66
CA ALA A 152 -8.79 -11.09 -7.26
C ALA A 152 -10.29 -11.34 -7.41
N PHE A 153 -11.11 -10.35 -7.06
CA PHE A 153 -12.49 -10.26 -7.53
C PHE A 153 -12.54 -9.63 -8.93
N ALA A 154 -11.85 -8.50 -9.11
CA ALA A 154 -11.75 -7.83 -10.40
C ALA A 154 -10.38 -7.17 -10.55
N VAL A 155 -9.83 -7.14 -11.76
CA VAL A 155 -8.56 -6.48 -12.09
C VAL A 155 -8.67 -5.78 -13.42
N ILE A 156 -7.95 -4.66 -13.57
CA ILE A 156 -7.85 -3.91 -14.82
C ILE A 156 -6.40 -3.56 -15.13
N VAL A 157 -6.08 -3.42 -16.42
CA VAL A 157 -4.81 -2.83 -16.88
C VAL A 157 -4.89 -1.32 -16.77
N ARG A 158 -3.83 -0.68 -16.23
CA ARG A 158 -3.72 0.78 -16.16
C ARG A 158 -3.89 1.42 -17.54
N GLN A 159 -4.64 2.52 -17.62
CA GLN A 159 -5.02 3.25 -18.83
C GLN A 159 -3.83 3.51 -19.74
N SER A 160 -2.71 4.02 -19.19
CA SER A 160 -1.48 4.30 -19.93
C SER A 160 -0.80 3.06 -20.53
N LEU A 161 -1.14 1.87 -20.03
CA LEU A 161 -0.59 0.57 -20.46
C LEU A 161 -1.56 -0.27 -21.28
N THR A 162 -2.82 0.15 -21.43
CA THR A 162 -3.84 -0.56 -22.23
C THR A 162 -3.39 -0.86 -23.67
N PRO A 163 -2.61 -0.01 -24.38
CA PRO A 163 -2.17 -0.35 -25.73
C PRO A 163 -1.06 -1.42 -25.75
N ARG A 164 -0.37 -1.62 -24.62
CA ARG A 164 0.89 -2.35 -24.50
C ARG A 164 0.79 -3.63 -23.67
N ARG A 165 -0.34 -3.91 -23.02
CA ARG A 165 -0.54 -5.12 -22.19
C ARG A 165 -1.83 -5.85 -22.53
N CYS A 166 -1.77 -7.18 -22.44
CA CYS A 166 -2.93 -8.04 -22.56
C CYS A 166 -3.93 -7.73 -21.44
N HIS A 167 -5.21 -7.53 -21.76
CA HIS A 167 -6.25 -7.22 -20.78
C HIS A 167 -6.61 -8.42 -19.90
N TRP A 168 -6.31 -9.64 -20.35
CA TRP A 168 -6.56 -10.86 -19.57
C TRP A 168 -5.39 -11.26 -18.68
N CYS A 169 -4.18 -11.35 -19.25
CA CYS A 169 -3.00 -11.93 -18.59
C CYS A 169 -1.86 -10.94 -18.31
N PHE A 170 -2.08 -9.64 -18.57
CA PHE A 170 -1.13 -8.53 -18.31
C PHE A 170 0.23 -8.61 -19.05
N THR A 171 0.47 -9.66 -19.83
CA THR A 171 1.71 -9.84 -20.60
C THR A 171 1.91 -8.70 -21.60
N GLY A 172 3.15 -8.26 -21.77
CA GLY A 172 3.52 -7.23 -22.74
C GLY A 172 3.15 -7.65 -24.17
N LEU A 173 2.45 -6.78 -24.88
CA LEU A 173 2.00 -7.03 -26.23
C LEU A 173 3.09 -6.72 -27.25
N ARG A 174 3.24 -7.63 -28.22
CA ARG A 174 4.05 -7.43 -29.43
C ARG A 174 3.19 -6.80 -30.53
N LYS A 175 3.79 -6.41 -31.67
CA LYS A 175 3.11 -5.71 -32.78
C LYS A 175 1.85 -6.39 -33.36
N LYS A 176 1.64 -7.70 -33.13
CA LYS A 176 0.49 -8.50 -33.66
C LYS A 176 -0.57 -8.85 -32.60
N ALA A 177 -0.87 -7.96 -31.66
CA ALA A 177 -1.90 -8.22 -30.65
C ALA A 177 -3.31 -8.28 -31.26
N LEU A 178 -4.17 -9.17 -30.74
CA LEU A 178 -5.58 -9.19 -31.07
C LEU A 178 -6.27 -8.01 -30.37
N GLN A 179 -7.27 -7.41 -31.03
CA GLN A 179 -8.04 -6.29 -30.49
C GLN A 179 -9.52 -6.57 -30.68
N CYS A 180 -10.34 -6.23 -29.70
CA CYS A 180 -11.80 -6.30 -29.87
C CYS A 180 -12.23 -5.33 -30.98
N GLY A 181 -12.94 -5.82 -31.99
CA GLY A 181 -13.37 -5.01 -33.14
C GLY A 181 -14.42 -3.95 -32.78
N GLU A 182 -15.25 -4.23 -31.77
CA GLU A 182 -16.35 -3.36 -31.35
C GLU A 182 -15.88 -2.17 -30.51
N CYS A 183 -15.22 -2.43 -29.38
CA CYS A 183 -14.76 -1.33 -28.52
C CYS A 183 -13.43 -0.73 -28.97
N GLN A 184 -12.62 -1.50 -29.71
CA GLN A 184 -11.25 -1.15 -30.07
C GLN A 184 -10.39 -0.68 -28.89
N PHE A 185 -10.76 -1.07 -27.67
CA PHE A 185 -10.08 -0.69 -26.43
C PHE A 185 -9.25 -1.86 -25.92
N THR A 186 -9.90 -3.00 -25.66
CA THR A 186 -9.24 -4.18 -25.12
C THR A 186 -8.36 -4.87 -26.16
N ARG A 187 -7.23 -5.40 -25.67
CA ARG A 187 -6.19 -6.05 -26.47
C ARG A 187 -5.71 -7.32 -25.79
N TYR A 188 -5.37 -8.34 -26.59
CA TYR A 188 -5.04 -9.69 -26.12
C TYR A 188 -3.81 -10.24 -26.83
N CYS A 189 -3.00 -11.04 -26.12
CA CYS A 189 -1.81 -11.67 -26.67
C CYS A 189 -2.13 -12.93 -27.49
N SER A 190 -3.25 -13.60 -27.22
CA SER A 190 -3.67 -14.84 -27.88
C SER A 190 -5.19 -14.93 -27.99
N ARG A 191 -5.68 -15.84 -28.84
CA ARG A 191 -7.11 -16.17 -28.92
C ARG A 191 -7.64 -16.71 -27.59
N ASP A 192 -6.84 -17.49 -26.87
CA ASP A 192 -7.24 -18.03 -25.56
C ASP A 192 -7.50 -16.91 -24.55
N CYS A 193 -6.66 -15.88 -24.50
CA CYS A 193 -6.88 -14.72 -23.64
C CYS A 193 -8.13 -13.93 -24.03
N LEU A 194 -8.39 -13.78 -25.33
CA LEU A 194 -9.61 -13.13 -25.83
C LEU A 194 -10.85 -13.93 -25.43
N SER A 195 -10.84 -15.24 -25.64
CA SER A 195 -11.95 -16.14 -25.30
C SER A 195 -12.19 -16.24 -23.80
N ALA A 196 -11.14 -16.25 -22.99
CA ALA A 196 -11.25 -16.28 -21.53
C ALA A 196 -11.84 -14.98 -20.96
N ASP A 197 -11.52 -13.83 -21.56
CA ASP A 197 -12.07 -12.53 -21.14
C ASP A 197 -13.49 -12.28 -21.66
N ALA A 198 -13.90 -12.94 -22.75
CA ALA A 198 -15.14 -12.64 -23.45
C ALA A 198 -16.41 -12.56 -22.57
N PRO A 199 -16.65 -13.45 -21.58
CA PRO A 199 -17.84 -13.37 -20.73
C PRO A 199 -17.88 -12.10 -19.87
N LEU A 200 -16.73 -11.64 -19.37
CA LEU A 200 -16.62 -10.42 -18.58
C LEU A 200 -16.61 -9.19 -19.51
N HIS A 201 -15.86 -9.26 -20.60
CA HIS A 201 -15.74 -8.17 -21.56
C HIS A 201 -17.07 -7.80 -22.22
N ALA A 202 -17.95 -8.78 -22.48
CA ALA A 202 -19.23 -8.53 -23.15
C ALA A 202 -20.05 -7.43 -22.47
N PHE A 203 -20.12 -7.45 -21.15
CA PHE A 203 -20.79 -6.41 -20.36
C PHE A 203 -20.06 -5.06 -20.41
N GLN A 204 -18.73 -5.09 -20.42
CA GLN A 204 -17.87 -3.90 -20.37
C GLN A 204 -17.67 -3.24 -21.74
N CYS A 205 -17.94 -3.94 -22.85
CA CYS A 205 -17.53 -3.54 -24.19
C CYS A 205 -18.08 -2.17 -24.61
N ASN A 206 -19.39 -1.93 -24.43
CA ASN A 206 -20.00 -0.64 -24.79
C ASN A 206 -19.52 0.52 -23.91
N PRO A 207 -19.50 0.41 -22.56
CA PRO A 207 -18.89 1.42 -21.69
C PRO A 207 -17.43 1.74 -22.05
N LEU A 208 -16.60 0.71 -22.28
CA LEU A 208 -15.17 0.90 -22.63
C LEU A 208 -15.00 1.60 -23.99
N ARG A 209 -15.86 1.30 -24.97
CA ARG A 209 -15.92 2.04 -26.24
C ARG A 209 -16.21 3.52 -26.00
N ALA A 210 -17.22 3.81 -25.18
CA ALA A 210 -17.61 5.19 -24.88
C ALA A 210 -16.51 5.97 -24.15
N LEU A 211 -15.85 5.36 -23.15
CA LEU A 211 -14.70 5.98 -22.48
C LEU A 211 -13.56 6.28 -23.46
N LYS A 212 -13.22 5.34 -24.35
CA LYS A 212 -12.20 5.54 -25.38
C LYS A 212 -12.56 6.70 -26.33
N CYS A 213 -13.80 6.73 -26.82
CA CYS A 213 -14.25 7.73 -27.80
C CYS A 213 -14.35 9.14 -27.20
N ARG A 214 -14.76 9.26 -25.93
CA ARG A 214 -14.91 10.55 -25.24
C ARG A 214 -13.59 11.07 -24.68
N GLY A 215 -12.64 10.19 -24.34
CA GLY A 215 -11.38 10.58 -23.71
C GLY A 215 -11.63 11.38 -22.42
N ASP A 216 -10.87 12.46 -22.23
CA ASP A 216 -11.01 13.36 -21.07
C ASP A 216 -12.38 14.07 -21.03
N ASN A 217 -13.07 14.18 -22.17
CA ASN A 217 -14.41 14.76 -22.25
C ASN A 217 -15.51 13.81 -21.77
N ALA A 218 -15.18 12.62 -21.26
CA ALA A 218 -16.17 11.71 -20.70
C ALA A 218 -16.91 12.31 -19.50
N GLY A 219 -16.26 13.23 -18.77
CA GLY A 219 -16.87 13.93 -17.63
C GLY A 219 -17.15 13.03 -16.43
N VAL A 220 -16.46 11.89 -16.33
CA VAL A 220 -16.72 10.85 -15.31
C VAL A 220 -15.75 10.88 -14.12
N GLY A 221 -14.95 11.94 -13.99
CA GLY A 221 -13.89 12.03 -12.98
C GLY A 221 -12.80 10.99 -13.22
N ASP A 222 -12.46 10.21 -12.19
CA ASP A 222 -11.42 9.18 -12.25
C ASP A 222 -11.83 7.98 -13.13
N VAL A 223 -11.31 7.98 -14.36
CA VAL A 223 -11.53 6.92 -15.36
C VAL A 223 -11.04 5.55 -14.89
N GLU A 224 -9.97 5.46 -14.08
CA GLU A 224 -9.49 4.16 -13.58
C GLU A 224 -10.47 3.56 -12.57
N THR A 225 -10.99 4.38 -11.65
CA THR A 225 -12.04 3.97 -10.71
C THR A 225 -13.31 3.51 -11.46
N VAL A 226 -13.75 4.25 -12.49
CA VAL A 226 -14.90 3.87 -13.31
C VAL A 226 -14.67 2.53 -14.04
N ARG A 227 -13.48 2.33 -14.62
CA ARG A 227 -13.13 1.07 -15.31
C ARG A 227 -13.08 -0.11 -14.35
N LEU A 228 -12.55 0.08 -13.14
CA LEU A 228 -12.49 -0.98 -12.14
C LEU A 228 -13.88 -1.29 -11.58
N ALA A 229 -14.74 -0.29 -11.37
CA ALA A 229 -16.14 -0.49 -11.00
C ALA A 229 -16.93 -1.26 -12.07
N LEU A 230 -16.70 -0.97 -13.36
CA LEU A 230 -17.28 -1.77 -14.46
C LEU A 230 -16.80 -3.22 -14.43
N ALA A 231 -15.53 -3.47 -14.12
CA ALA A 231 -14.99 -4.83 -13.99
C ALA A 231 -15.58 -5.57 -12.77
N VAL A 232 -15.81 -4.87 -11.65
CA VAL A 232 -16.50 -5.40 -10.46
C VAL A 232 -17.95 -5.77 -10.81
N LEU A 233 -18.74 -4.83 -11.35
CA LEU A 233 -20.13 -5.07 -11.75
C LEU A 233 -20.25 -6.22 -12.75
N SER A 234 -19.32 -6.28 -13.71
CA SER A 234 -19.21 -7.39 -14.65
C SER A 234 -18.97 -8.73 -13.96
N MET A 235 -18.10 -8.77 -12.95
CA MET A 235 -17.82 -9.98 -12.20
C MET A 235 -19.02 -10.39 -11.34
N GLU A 236 -19.67 -9.45 -10.64
CA GLU A 236 -20.87 -9.71 -9.85
C GLU A 236 -21.98 -10.37 -10.67
N LEU A 237 -22.20 -9.89 -11.90
CA LEU A 237 -23.15 -10.50 -12.84
C LEU A 237 -22.71 -11.90 -13.27
N PHE A 238 -21.41 -12.09 -13.54
CA PHE A 238 -20.85 -13.36 -13.97
C PHE A 238 -20.94 -14.44 -12.87
N VAL A 239 -20.58 -14.10 -11.63
CA VAL A 239 -20.65 -15.01 -10.47
C VAL A 239 -22.02 -15.02 -9.78
N ARG A 240 -22.95 -14.14 -10.21
CA ARG A 240 -24.29 -13.95 -9.64
C ARG A 240 -24.28 -13.63 -8.15
N ASN A 241 -23.37 -12.74 -7.75
CA ASN A 241 -23.23 -12.27 -6.37
C ASN A 241 -23.09 -10.74 -6.34
N PRO A 242 -24.20 -9.99 -6.24
CA PRO A 242 -24.17 -8.52 -6.16
C PRO A 242 -23.72 -7.99 -4.79
N HIS A 243 -23.50 -8.87 -3.81
CA HIS A 243 -23.13 -8.53 -2.43
C HIS A 243 -21.66 -8.86 -2.13
N ALA A 244 -20.87 -9.22 -3.16
CA ALA A 244 -19.49 -9.68 -3.01
C ALA A 244 -18.58 -8.66 -2.30
N LEU A 245 -18.92 -7.37 -2.39
CA LEU A 245 -18.16 -6.29 -1.78
C LEU A 245 -18.82 -5.67 -0.54
N ASP A 246 -19.94 -6.21 -0.04
CA ASP A 246 -20.75 -5.57 0.99
C ASP A 246 -19.99 -5.27 2.29
N LEU A 247 -19.00 -6.11 2.60
CA LEU A 247 -18.16 -5.99 3.79
C LEU A 247 -17.00 -4.98 3.63
N LEU A 248 -16.78 -4.42 2.43
CA LEU A 248 -15.73 -3.45 2.21
C LEU A 248 -16.09 -2.08 2.80
N VAL A 249 -15.06 -1.39 3.31
CA VAL A 249 -15.22 -0.08 3.93
C VAL A 249 -15.52 0.96 2.86
N VAL A 250 -16.40 1.92 3.19
CA VAL A 250 -16.67 3.09 2.36
C VAL A 250 -16.39 4.36 3.16
N HIS A 251 -15.77 5.35 2.51
CA HIS A 251 -15.61 6.68 3.07
C HIS A 251 -16.51 7.68 2.31
N ARG A 252 -17.52 8.20 3.00
CA ARG A 252 -18.60 9.03 2.42
C ARG A 252 -18.49 10.53 2.69
N GLN A 253 -17.50 11.00 3.46
CA GLN A 253 -17.28 12.44 3.59
C GLN A 253 -16.72 12.96 2.26
N ARG A 254 -17.40 13.96 1.67
CA ARG A 254 -17.10 14.48 0.34
C ARG A 254 -17.31 15.96 0.26
N GLU A 255 -16.45 16.59 -0.52
CA GLU A 255 -16.65 17.94 -1.02
C GLU A 255 -17.64 17.93 -2.18
N GLU A 256 -18.26 19.08 -2.47
CA GLU A 256 -19.29 19.22 -3.50
C GLU A 256 -18.80 18.77 -4.90
N GLY A 257 -17.52 19.01 -5.22
CA GLY A 257 -16.91 18.58 -6.48
C GLY A 257 -16.87 17.05 -6.63
N GLN A 258 -16.45 16.34 -5.58
CA GLN A 258 -16.38 14.87 -5.59
C GLN A 258 -17.75 14.22 -5.75
N GLU A 259 -18.79 14.83 -5.16
CA GLU A 259 -20.16 14.34 -5.29
C GLU A 259 -20.68 14.51 -6.73
N LYS A 260 -20.35 15.62 -7.40
CA LYS A 260 -20.68 15.82 -8.83
C LYS A 260 -19.99 14.79 -9.72
N GLU A 261 -18.72 14.49 -9.49
CA GLU A 261 -17.97 13.49 -10.25
C GLU A 261 -18.57 12.08 -10.11
N ILE A 262 -18.91 11.67 -8.89
CA ILE A 262 -19.54 10.36 -8.65
C ILE A 262 -20.92 10.29 -9.30
N ASN A 263 -21.73 11.35 -9.22
CA ASN A 263 -23.02 11.39 -9.91
C ASN A 263 -22.86 11.23 -11.43
N ALA A 264 -21.87 11.89 -12.02
CA ALA A 264 -21.58 11.76 -13.45
C ALA A 264 -21.12 10.34 -13.82
N ALA A 265 -20.25 9.72 -13.00
CA ALA A 265 -19.82 8.34 -13.18
C ALA A 265 -20.99 7.34 -13.07
N VAL A 266 -21.88 7.50 -12.09
CA VAL A 266 -23.09 6.67 -11.93
C VAL A 266 -23.98 6.77 -13.16
N ASN A 267 -24.31 8.00 -13.58
CA ASN A 267 -25.15 8.23 -14.75
C ASN A 267 -24.52 7.63 -16.02
N PHE A 268 -23.20 7.77 -16.18
CA PHE A 268 -22.46 7.19 -17.29
C PHE A 268 -22.59 5.66 -17.31
N ILE A 269 -22.29 4.98 -16.20
CA ILE A 269 -22.33 3.52 -16.12
C ILE A 269 -23.77 3.01 -16.38
N VAL A 270 -24.77 3.61 -15.75
CA VAL A 270 -26.18 3.23 -15.92
C VAL A 270 -26.61 3.41 -17.38
N GLN A 271 -26.28 4.56 -17.99
CA GLN A 271 -26.62 4.82 -19.39
C GLN A 271 -25.94 3.83 -20.33
N MET A 272 -24.64 3.57 -20.15
CA MET A 272 -23.86 2.70 -21.04
C MET A 272 -24.18 1.22 -20.87
N THR A 273 -24.87 0.86 -19.79
CA THR A 273 -25.41 -0.49 -19.51
C THR A 273 -26.92 -0.57 -19.80
N ASN A 274 -27.47 0.34 -20.62
CA ASN A 274 -28.87 0.36 -21.04
C ASN A 274 -29.87 0.46 -19.86
N GLY A 275 -29.48 1.04 -18.74
CA GLY A 275 -30.34 1.21 -17.57
C GLY A 275 -30.62 -0.08 -16.80
N THR A 276 -29.86 -1.16 -17.04
CA THR A 276 -30.10 -2.45 -16.36
C THR A 276 -29.64 -2.48 -14.90
N LEU A 277 -28.77 -1.54 -14.51
CA LEU A 277 -28.22 -1.48 -13.15
C LEU A 277 -28.99 -0.48 -12.28
N ASP A 278 -29.18 -0.84 -11.03
CA ASP A 278 -29.63 0.10 -9.99
C ASP A 278 -28.58 1.19 -9.77
N PRO A 279 -28.91 2.50 -9.95
CA PRO A 279 -27.98 3.59 -9.70
C PRO A 279 -27.40 3.60 -8.28
N LYS A 280 -28.15 3.14 -7.28
CA LYS A 280 -27.65 3.04 -5.90
C LYS A 280 -26.54 2.00 -5.81
N HIS A 281 -26.74 0.82 -6.38
CA HIS A 281 -25.72 -0.23 -6.44
C HIS A 281 -24.45 0.22 -7.17
N VAL A 282 -24.60 0.93 -8.30
CA VAL A 282 -23.46 1.48 -9.05
C VAL A 282 -22.67 2.48 -8.20
N ARG A 283 -23.37 3.39 -7.50
CA ARG A 283 -22.74 4.31 -6.56
C ARG A 283 -21.97 3.53 -5.50
N ASP A 284 -22.66 2.66 -4.78
CA ASP A 284 -22.13 1.85 -3.69
C ASP A 284 -20.90 1.03 -4.12
N THR A 285 -20.85 0.59 -5.38
CA THR A 285 -19.68 -0.06 -5.99
C THR A 285 -18.53 0.91 -6.21
N LEU A 286 -18.78 2.09 -6.78
CA LEU A 286 -17.76 3.14 -6.97
C LEU A 286 -17.14 3.56 -5.64
N GLU A 287 -17.95 3.73 -4.58
CA GLU A 287 -17.44 4.12 -3.25
C GLU A 287 -16.51 3.05 -2.67
N ARG A 288 -16.86 1.77 -2.84
CA ARG A 288 -16.04 0.64 -2.38
C ARG A 288 -14.76 0.51 -3.19
N VAL A 289 -14.84 0.61 -4.52
CA VAL A 289 -13.65 0.55 -5.38
C VAL A 289 -12.65 1.64 -4.98
N ARG A 290 -13.12 2.87 -4.78
CA ARG A 290 -12.28 4.02 -4.41
C ARG A 290 -11.43 3.76 -3.15
N CYS A 291 -12.03 3.14 -2.13
CA CYS A 291 -11.35 2.93 -0.84
C CYS A 291 -10.59 1.60 -0.74
N ASN A 292 -10.79 0.66 -1.65
CA ASN A 292 -10.33 -0.74 -1.48
C ASN A 292 -9.54 -1.29 -2.69
N ALA A 293 -9.32 -0.48 -3.73
CA ALA A 293 -8.50 -0.88 -4.86
C ALA A 293 -7.02 -1.01 -4.48
N HIS A 294 -6.37 -2.07 -4.98
CA HIS A 294 -4.96 -2.36 -4.77
C HIS A 294 -4.17 -2.17 -6.06
N PRO A 295 -2.94 -1.62 -5.98
CA PRO A 295 -2.05 -1.55 -7.13
C PRO A 295 -1.49 -2.94 -7.50
N LEU A 296 -1.33 -3.19 -8.80
CA LEU A 296 -0.79 -4.45 -9.32
C LEU A 296 0.65 -4.26 -9.77
N TYR A 297 1.60 -4.94 -9.12
CA TYR A 297 3.02 -4.94 -9.49
C TYR A 297 3.43 -6.34 -9.98
N LEU A 298 4.02 -6.42 -11.18
CA LEU A 298 4.53 -7.69 -11.74
C LEU A 298 6.04 -7.84 -11.53
N ASP A 299 6.78 -6.75 -11.79
CA ASP A 299 8.24 -6.70 -11.93
C ASP A 299 8.87 -5.61 -11.05
N GLY A 300 8.13 -5.13 -10.04
CA GLY A 300 8.61 -4.16 -9.05
C GLY A 300 8.93 -2.76 -9.55
N VAL A 301 8.77 -2.48 -10.85
CA VAL A 301 9.10 -1.16 -11.42
C VAL A 301 7.84 -0.42 -11.82
N THR A 302 6.89 -1.12 -12.44
CA THR A 302 5.68 -0.49 -12.99
C THR A 302 4.43 -1.06 -12.35
N CYS A 303 3.61 -0.20 -11.75
CA CYS A 303 2.24 -0.56 -11.42
C CYS A 303 1.46 -0.75 -12.74
N VAL A 304 1.12 -2.00 -13.06
CA VAL A 304 0.56 -2.40 -14.35
C VAL A 304 -0.95 -2.23 -14.42
N GLY A 305 -1.59 -1.98 -13.28
CA GLY A 305 -3.04 -1.98 -13.15
C GLY A 305 -3.50 -1.84 -11.71
N SER A 306 -4.80 -1.99 -11.51
CA SER A 306 -5.43 -2.00 -10.20
C SER A 306 -6.44 -3.13 -10.12
N GLY A 307 -6.78 -3.56 -8.91
CA GLY A 307 -7.81 -4.58 -8.70
C GLY A 307 -8.45 -4.50 -7.33
N VAL A 308 -9.60 -5.16 -7.20
CA VAL A 308 -10.28 -5.36 -5.92
C VAL A 308 -10.02 -6.77 -5.44
N PHE A 309 -9.44 -6.89 -4.25
CA PHE A 309 -9.13 -8.13 -3.56
C PHE A 309 -9.82 -8.05 -2.19
N PRO A 310 -11.09 -8.49 -2.08
CA PRO A 310 -11.89 -8.19 -0.91
C PRO A 310 -11.21 -8.60 0.40
N GLU A 311 -10.61 -9.78 0.43
CA GLU A 311 -9.90 -10.28 1.61
C GLU A 311 -8.71 -9.41 1.99
N ALA A 312 -7.85 -9.03 1.04
CA ALA A 312 -6.72 -8.15 1.31
C ALA A 312 -7.20 -6.77 1.82
N ALA A 313 -8.23 -6.20 1.19
CA ALA A 313 -8.81 -4.92 1.57
C ALA A 313 -9.40 -4.90 2.99
N MET A 314 -9.96 -6.03 3.43
CA MET A 314 -10.52 -6.17 4.77
C MET A 314 -9.48 -6.52 5.83
N ALA A 315 -8.36 -7.14 5.45
CA ALA A 315 -7.46 -7.80 6.39
C ALA A 315 -6.12 -7.07 6.59
N LEU A 316 -5.66 -6.27 5.62
CA LEU A 316 -4.36 -5.61 5.68
C LEU A 316 -4.55 -4.12 5.91
N ASN A 317 -3.90 -3.60 6.96
CA ASN A 317 -3.96 -2.20 7.33
C ASN A 317 -2.75 -1.40 6.82
N HIS A 318 -2.89 -0.08 6.89
CA HIS A 318 -1.87 0.87 6.47
C HIS A 318 -0.76 1.06 7.50
N SER A 319 0.49 1.16 7.03
CA SER A 319 1.58 1.81 7.76
C SER A 319 2.45 2.64 6.80
N CYS A 320 2.88 3.84 7.23
CA CYS A 320 3.88 4.64 6.51
C CYS A 320 5.31 4.10 6.67
N LEU A 321 5.48 3.01 7.44
CA LEU A 321 6.67 2.19 7.54
C LEU A 321 6.24 0.72 7.43
N PRO A 322 5.89 0.26 6.21
CA PRO A 322 5.29 -1.05 6.00
C PRO A 322 6.30 -2.18 6.26
N ASN A 323 5.80 -3.35 6.63
CA ASN A 323 6.61 -4.57 6.78
C ASN A 323 6.34 -5.61 5.69
N VAL A 324 5.35 -5.38 4.82
CA VAL A 324 5.13 -6.18 3.61
C VAL A 324 4.91 -5.32 2.37
N VAL A 325 5.15 -5.91 1.19
CA VAL A 325 4.87 -5.29 -0.13
C VAL A 325 4.02 -6.19 -1.03
N PRO A 326 3.11 -5.61 -1.84
CA PRO A 326 2.27 -6.38 -2.75
C PRO A 326 3.01 -6.81 -4.02
N SER A 327 2.71 -8.01 -4.49
CA SER A 327 3.14 -8.60 -5.76
C SER A 327 1.96 -9.34 -6.39
N PHE A 328 1.74 -9.17 -7.69
CA PHE A 328 0.59 -9.76 -8.39
C PHE A 328 1.06 -10.88 -9.33
N ASP A 329 0.48 -12.08 -9.18
CA ASP A 329 0.66 -13.15 -10.17
C ASP A 329 -0.55 -13.15 -11.14
N PRO A 330 -0.35 -12.76 -12.41
CA PRO A 330 -1.44 -12.69 -13.39
C PRO A 330 -1.93 -14.07 -13.85
N ARG A 331 -1.18 -15.16 -13.61
CA ARG A 331 -1.61 -16.53 -13.95
C ARG A 331 -2.65 -17.04 -12.96
N THR A 332 -2.42 -16.85 -11.67
CA THR A 332 -3.35 -17.26 -10.61
C THR A 332 -4.33 -16.15 -10.22
N ARG A 333 -4.12 -14.92 -10.70
CA ARG A 333 -4.85 -13.70 -10.31
C ARG A 333 -4.84 -13.48 -8.79
N THR A 334 -3.68 -13.73 -8.18
CA THR A 334 -3.48 -13.62 -6.73
C THR A 334 -2.62 -12.40 -6.44
N LEU A 335 -3.02 -11.61 -5.43
CA LEU A 335 -2.16 -10.59 -4.84
C LEU A 335 -1.52 -11.19 -3.59
N ALA A 336 -0.19 -11.30 -3.60
CA ALA A 336 0.61 -11.81 -2.51
C ALA A 336 1.41 -10.68 -1.85
N PHE A 337 1.56 -10.74 -0.54
CA PHE A 337 2.29 -9.76 0.26
C PHE A 337 3.53 -10.43 0.87
N HIS A 338 4.70 -9.92 0.51
CA HIS A 338 6.00 -10.46 0.94
C HIS A 338 6.63 -9.58 2.00
N ALA A 339 7.17 -10.22 3.05
CA ALA A 339 7.84 -9.53 4.13
C ALA A 339 9.11 -8.82 3.65
N ILE A 340 9.22 -7.53 3.93
CA ILE A 340 10.40 -6.69 3.64
C ILE A 340 11.17 -6.34 4.93
N ALA A 341 10.70 -6.85 6.06
CA ALA A 341 11.30 -6.80 7.38
C ALA A 341 10.88 -8.05 8.17
N GLU A 342 11.56 -8.34 9.27
CA GLU A 342 11.16 -9.43 10.19
C GLU A 342 9.83 -9.11 10.87
N ILE A 343 8.87 -10.03 10.78
CA ILE A 343 7.57 -9.91 11.46
C ILE A 343 7.48 -11.04 12.47
N PHE A 344 7.49 -10.70 13.76
CA PHE A 344 7.43 -11.70 14.83
C PHE A 344 5.98 -12.00 15.24
N PRO A 345 5.73 -13.11 15.96
CA PRO A 345 4.38 -13.45 16.41
C PRO A 345 3.69 -12.31 17.15
N GLY A 346 2.41 -12.07 16.84
CA GLY A 346 1.61 -10.95 17.34
C GLY A 346 1.83 -9.62 16.62
N GLY A 347 2.84 -9.52 15.74
CA GLY A 347 3.08 -8.33 14.93
C GLY A 347 2.01 -8.15 13.86
N ALA A 348 1.53 -6.92 13.69
CA ALA A 348 0.59 -6.58 12.63
C ALA A 348 1.25 -6.69 11.26
N VAL A 349 0.51 -7.19 10.27
CA VAL A 349 0.96 -7.27 8.87
C VAL A 349 0.39 -6.06 8.13
N GLU A 350 1.25 -5.13 7.74
CA GLU A 350 0.86 -3.79 7.26
C GLU A 350 1.64 -3.39 6.00
N TYR A 351 0.92 -2.82 5.04
CA TYR A 351 1.51 -2.30 3.79
C TYR A 351 1.17 -0.81 3.62
N SER A 352 1.79 -0.14 2.63
CA SER A 352 1.47 1.26 2.36
C SER A 352 0.36 1.40 1.33
N TYR A 353 -0.63 2.24 1.64
CA TYR A 353 -1.74 2.58 0.74
C TYR A 353 -1.37 3.74 -0.20
N ILE A 354 -0.37 4.51 0.22
CA ILE A 354 0.08 5.76 -0.38
C ILE A 354 1.57 5.68 -0.69
N ASP A 355 2.08 6.70 -1.39
CA ASP A 355 3.52 6.83 -1.59
C ASP A 355 4.22 7.08 -0.25
N LEU A 356 5.36 6.44 -0.04
CA LEU A 356 6.10 6.56 1.21
C LEU A 356 6.83 7.89 1.30
N LEU A 357 7.22 8.47 0.17
CA LEU A 357 8.06 9.65 0.16
C LEU A 357 7.25 10.94 0.00
N GLN A 358 6.41 11.18 0.99
CA GLN A 358 5.62 12.39 1.15
C GLN A 358 5.81 12.94 2.55
N THR A 359 5.60 14.23 2.78
CA THR A 359 5.60 14.82 4.13
C THR A 359 4.53 14.18 5.00
N ARG A 360 4.70 14.23 6.34
CA ARG A 360 3.71 13.68 7.27
C ARG A 360 2.33 14.26 7.01
N LYS A 361 2.24 15.59 6.88
CA LYS A 361 0.99 16.32 6.65
C LYS A 361 0.29 15.84 5.38
N ARG A 362 1.02 15.70 4.27
CA ARG A 362 0.46 15.18 3.01
C ARG A 362 -0.04 13.75 3.17
N ARG A 363 0.73 12.87 3.82
CA ARG A 363 0.31 11.49 4.11
C ARG A 363 -0.97 11.44 4.95
N GLN A 364 -1.06 12.23 6.02
CA GLN A 364 -2.27 12.32 6.86
C GLN A 364 -3.47 12.82 6.05
N SER A 365 -3.30 13.87 5.25
CA SER A 365 -4.36 14.41 4.40
C SER A 365 -4.88 13.37 3.41
N LEU A 366 -3.99 12.65 2.70
CA LEU A 366 -4.36 11.60 1.76
C LEU A 366 -5.10 10.44 2.44
N LEU A 367 -4.68 10.05 3.65
CA LEU A 367 -5.33 8.98 4.39
C LEU A 367 -6.69 9.40 4.95
N ALA A 368 -6.79 10.62 5.47
CA ALA A 368 -8.05 11.18 5.96
C ALA A 368 -9.07 11.33 4.82
N GLN A 369 -8.68 11.94 3.70
CA GLN A 369 -9.59 12.18 2.56
C GLN A 369 -9.91 10.90 1.77
N GLY A 370 -8.93 10.01 1.59
CA GLY A 370 -9.10 8.79 0.79
C GLY A 370 -9.73 7.63 1.55
N PHE A 371 -9.40 7.51 2.84
CA PHE A 371 -9.70 6.31 3.65
C PHE A 371 -10.40 6.62 4.98
N GLY A 372 -10.49 7.90 5.39
CA GLY A 372 -11.24 8.30 6.57
C GLY A 372 -10.56 8.03 7.91
N PHE A 373 -9.22 7.98 7.97
CA PHE A 373 -8.51 7.78 9.23
C PHE A 373 -7.19 8.57 9.30
N ASP A 374 -6.77 8.88 10.53
CA ASP A 374 -5.45 9.44 10.83
C ASP A 374 -4.44 8.33 11.14
N CYS A 375 -3.29 8.36 10.48
CA CYS A 375 -2.27 7.35 10.68
C CYS A 375 -1.46 7.59 11.96
N ILE A 376 -1.39 6.58 12.81
CA ILE A 376 -0.67 6.61 14.10
C ILE A 376 0.53 5.64 14.11
N CYS A 377 1.04 5.29 12.93
CA CYS A 377 2.22 4.45 12.80
C CYS A 377 3.48 5.12 13.39
N GLU A 378 4.54 4.33 13.60
CA GLU A 378 5.75 4.75 14.30
C GLU A 378 6.40 5.95 13.62
N ARG A 379 6.41 5.94 12.28
CA ARG A 379 6.97 7.03 11.50
C ARG A 379 6.20 8.32 11.73
N CYS A 380 4.87 8.30 11.57
CA CYS A 380 4.03 9.47 11.81
C CYS A 380 4.17 10.00 13.24
N MET A 381 4.27 9.11 14.22
CA MET A 381 4.44 9.48 15.62
C MET A 381 5.80 10.12 15.92
N LYS A 382 6.88 9.58 15.35
CA LYS A 382 8.24 10.15 15.44
C LYS A 382 8.31 11.53 14.79
N GLU A 383 7.71 11.70 13.62
CA GLU A 383 7.65 12.98 12.90
C GLU A 383 6.83 14.02 13.68
N THR A 384 5.66 13.64 14.25
CA THR A 384 4.85 14.54 15.09
C THR A 384 5.65 15.10 16.27
N ALA A 385 6.50 14.27 16.88
CA ALA A 385 7.37 14.69 17.98
C ALA A 385 8.45 15.69 17.55
N LYS A 386 8.90 15.64 16.28
CA LYS A 386 9.85 16.60 15.71
C LYS A 386 9.17 17.92 15.32
N GLU A 387 7.99 17.86 14.72
CA GLU A 387 7.22 19.02 14.22
C GLU A 387 6.81 19.96 15.35
N ARG A 388 6.47 19.46 16.54
CA ARG A 388 6.16 20.30 17.72
C ARG A 388 7.28 21.28 18.13
N ASN A 389 8.46 21.17 17.54
CA ASN A 389 9.61 22.01 17.80
C ASN A 389 9.95 22.99 16.65
N GLN A 390 9.13 23.09 15.60
CA GLN A 390 9.37 23.93 14.41
C GLN A 390 8.14 24.84 14.11
N LEU A 391 8.36 26.03 13.55
CA LEU A 391 7.31 27.01 13.21
C LEU A 391 6.76 26.78 11.78
N ASP A 392 5.46 27.02 11.58
CA ASP A 392 4.64 26.65 10.41
C ASP A 392 4.66 27.66 9.22
N GLU A 393 5.58 28.63 9.17
CA GLU A 393 5.48 29.77 8.23
C GLU A 393 5.79 29.44 6.75
N ASP A 394 6.42 28.28 6.43
CA ASP A 394 6.97 27.99 5.09
C ASP A 394 6.08 27.09 4.18
N GLU A 395 4.94 26.58 4.67
CA GLU A 395 4.24 25.44 4.03
C GLU A 395 3.60 25.72 2.65
N GLU A 396 3.10 26.94 2.43
CA GLU A 396 2.43 27.28 1.18
C GLU A 396 3.42 27.34 0.02
N GLU A 397 4.62 27.87 0.28
CA GLU A 397 5.70 27.94 -0.71
C GLU A 397 6.20 26.54 -1.09
N GLU A 398 6.37 25.63 -0.12
CA GLU A 398 6.77 24.24 -0.41
C GLU A 398 5.79 23.54 -1.35
N THR A 399 4.49 23.74 -1.12
CA THR A 399 3.43 23.17 -1.96
C THR A 399 3.49 23.74 -3.38
N GLN A 400 3.65 25.06 -3.52
CA GLN A 400 3.78 25.72 -4.81
C GLN A 400 5.03 25.25 -5.58
N VAL A 401 6.16 25.04 -4.89
CA VAL A 401 7.39 24.53 -5.50
C VAL A 401 7.21 23.10 -6.02
N LEU A 402 6.56 22.22 -5.26
CA LEU A 402 6.24 20.87 -5.70
C LEU A 402 5.34 20.86 -6.96
N GLU A 403 4.31 21.71 -7.00
CA GLU A 403 3.44 21.83 -8.18
C GLU A 403 4.21 22.33 -9.41
N LYS A 404 5.05 23.35 -9.25
CA LYS A 404 5.91 23.87 -10.32
C LYS A 404 6.86 22.79 -10.85
N LEU A 405 7.47 21.98 -9.96
CA LEU A 405 8.31 20.84 -10.32
C LEU A 405 7.54 19.81 -11.15
N MET A 406 6.34 19.42 -10.70
CA MET A 406 5.51 18.46 -11.41
C MET A 406 5.16 18.97 -12.82
N GLN A 407 4.78 20.25 -12.96
CA GLN A 407 4.46 20.84 -14.26
C GLN A 407 5.68 20.88 -15.20
N LEU A 408 6.87 21.18 -14.67
CA LEU A 408 8.10 21.22 -15.46
C LEU A 408 8.43 19.86 -16.08
N VAL A 409 8.37 18.80 -15.30
CA VAL A 409 8.70 17.42 -15.73
C VAL A 409 7.80 16.92 -16.85
N HIS A 410 6.52 17.32 -16.86
CA HIS A 410 5.57 16.91 -17.90
C HIS A 410 5.66 17.78 -19.18
N SER A 411 6.40 18.89 -19.13
CA SER A 411 6.48 19.83 -20.25
C SER A 411 7.56 19.44 -21.27
N SER A 412 7.20 19.35 -22.55
CA SER A 412 8.12 18.98 -23.64
C SER A 412 8.85 20.20 -24.21
N HIS A 413 9.53 20.98 -23.37
CA HIS A 413 10.24 22.19 -23.81
C HIS A 413 11.76 21.96 -23.95
N SER A 414 12.39 22.64 -24.91
CA SER A 414 13.85 22.63 -25.09
C SER A 414 14.61 23.29 -23.94
N ASP A 415 13.95 24.12 -23.13
CA ASP A 415 14.54 24.92 -22.05
C ASP A 415 14.35 24.32 -20.64
N VAL A 416 13.87 23.07 -20.54
CA VAL A 416 13.54 22.45 -19.24
C VAL A 416 14.75 22.42 -18.30
N THR A 417 15.96 22.20 -18.82
CA THR A 417 17.20 22.21 -18.03
C THR A 417 17.45 23.56 -17.36
N GLN A 418 17.37 24.68 -18.09
CA GLN A 418 17.63 26.00 -17.52
C GLN A 418 16.56 26.41 -16.52
N ARG A 419 15.29 26.07 -16.81
CA ARG A 419 14.18 26.30 -15.87
C ARG A 419 14.37 25.53 -14.57
N LEU A 420 14.82 24.28 -14.64
CA LEU A 420 15.12 23.49 -13.44
C LEU A 420 16.28 24.08 -12.64
N ILE A 421 17.37 24.49 -13.30
CA ILE A 421 18.52 25.15 -12.65
C ILE A 421 18.08 26.44 -11.96
N ARG A 422 17.30 27.29 -12.66
CA ARG A 422 16.78 28.54 -12.08
C ARG A 422 15.96 28.27 -10.83
N MET A 423 15.03 27.31 -10.91
CA MET A 423 14.17 26.95 -9.79
C MET A 423 14.95 26.32 -8.63
N LYS A 424 15.96 25.50 -8.91
CA LYS A 424 16.87 24.95 -7.89
C LYS A 424 17.60 26.04 -7.13
N ASN A 425 18.06 27.08 -7.82
CA ASN A 425 18.74 28.22 -7.20
C ASN A 425 17.76 29.13 -6.44
N GLU A 426 16.57 29.36 -6.99
CA GLU A 426 15.53 30.21 -6.40
C GLU A 426 14.96 29.62 -5.11
N TYR A 427 14.72 28.30 -5.09
CA TYR A 427 14.09 27.59 -3.97
C TYR A 427 15.03 26.63 -3.26
N GLN A 428 16.33 26.94 -3.22
CA GLN A 428 17.34 26.08 -2.60
C GLN A 428 16.98 25.75 -1.14
N TYR A 429 16.49 26.73 -0.38
CA TYR A 429 16.13 26.55 1.02
C TYR A 429 15.00 25.50 1.20
N VAL A 430 14.02 25.48 0.30
CA VAL A 430 12.92 24.48 0.29
C VAL A 430 13.49 23.09 0.07
N PHE A 431 14.35 22.93 -0.95
CA PHE A 431 14.97 21.65 -1.27
C PHE A 431 15.91 21.14 -0.18
N ASP A 432 16.51 22.02 0.63
CA ASP A 432 17.39 21.62 1.73
C ASP A 432 16.62 21.17 2.99
N ARG A 433 15.37 21.62 3.17
CA ARG A 433 14.55 21.34 4.36
C ARG A 433 13.46 20.29 4.13
N ASN A 434 12.92 20.21 2.91
CA ASN A 434 11.81 19.34 2.57
C ASN A 434 12.29 18.13 1.74
N ASP A 435 12.31 16.96 2.37
CA ASP A 435 12.73 15.69 1.74
C ASP A 435 11.90 15.31 0.50
N GLU A 436 10.60 15.62 0.48
CA GLU A 436 9.71 15.34 -0.66
C GLU A 436 10.07 16.24 -1.85
N ALA A 437 10.25 17.55 -1.61
CA ALA A 437 10.68 18.50 -2.62
C ALA A 437 12.07 18.16 -3.17
N GLN A 438 13.01 17.80 -2.30
CA GLN A 438 14.36 17.42 -2.71
C GLN A 438 14.35 16.17 -3.60
N PHE A 439 13.55 15.17 -3.25
CA PHE A 439 13.44 13.96 -4.06
C PHE A 439 12.72 14.22 -5.39
N ALA A 440 11.70 15.08 -5.41
CA ALA A 440 11.06 15.50 -6.65
C ALA A 440 12.05 16.22 -7.58
N LEU A 441 12.91 17.10 -7.03
CA LEU A 441 13.98 17.75 -7.77
C LEU A 441 14.96 16.73 -8.38
N TYR A 442 15.52 15.82 -7.58
CA TYR A 442 16.46 14.81 -8.10
C TYR A 442 15.80 13.83 -9.08
N THR A 443 14.51 13.57 -8.94
CA THR A 443 13.74 12.78 -9.92
C THR A 443 13.65 13.52 -11.26
N ALA A 444 13.38 14.82 -11.24
CA ALA A 444 13.38 15.66 -12.44
C ALA A 444 14.77 15.72 -13.09
N GLU A 445 15.83 15.93 -12.31
CA GLU A 445 17.22 15.93 -12.79
C GLU A 445 17.58 14.60 -13.47
N MET A 446 17.25 13.47 -12.85
CA MET A 446 17.48 12.13 -13.41
C MET A 446 16.74 11.93 -14.74
N GLN A 447 15.48 12.36 -14.83
CA GLN A 447 14.68 12.21 -16.04
C GLN A 447 15.21 13.06 -17.20
N ILE A 448 15.62 14.30 -16.93
CA ILE A 448 16.25 15.19 -17.92
C ILE A 448 17.58 14.60 -18.38
N ALA A 449 18.44 14.18 -17.45
CA ALA A 449 19.73 13.57 -17.76
C ALA A 449 19.55 12.33 -18.64
N ARG A 450 18.55 11.49 -18.32
CA ARG A 450 18.20 10.32 -19.14
C ARG A 450 17.72 10.71 -20.55
N ALA A 451 16.91 11.75 -20.69
CA ALA A 451 16.44 12.23 -21.99
C ALA A 451 17.60 12.77 -22.85
N GLN A 452 18.62 13.34 -22.22
CA GLN A 452 19.83 13.85 -22.87
C GLN A 452 20.92 12.78 -23.06
N SER A 453 20.67 11.54 -22.63
CA SER A 453 21.68 10.47 -22.59
C SER A 453 22.92 10.82 -21.75
N ASP A 454 22.79 11.69 -20.76
CA ASP A 454 23.83 11.97 -19.77
C ASP A 454 23.79 10.91 -18.66
N TRP A 455 24.39 9.77 -18.96
CA TRP A 455 24.38 8.61 -18.08
C TRP A 455 25.17 8.82 -16.78
N SER A 456 26.10 9.79 -16.72
CA SER A 456 26.84 10.04 -15.47
C SER A 456 25.93 10.70 -14.46
N HIS A 457 25.21 11.76 -14.88
CA HIS A 457 24.25 12.45 -14.04
C HIS A 457 23.05 11.57 -13.66
N VAL A 458 22.63 10.62 -14.51
CA VAL A 458 21.62 9.62 -14.13
C VAL A 458 22.07 8.80 -12.90
N ILE A 459 23.33 8.35 -12.86
CA ILE A 459 23.86 7.59 -11.73
C ILE A 459 23.93 8.46 -10.48
N GLU A 460 24.40 9.71 -10.61
CA GLU A 460 24.54 10.65 -9.49
C GLU A 460 23.17 10.99 -8.88
N ALA A 461 22.19 11.35 -9.71
CA ALA A 461 20.84 11.65 -9.27
C ALA A 461 20.16 10.43 -8.63
N ALA A 462 20.29 9.23 -9.22
CA ALA A 462 19.74 8.01 -8.63
C ALA A 462 20.37 7.67 -7.26
N LYS A 463 21.68 7.91 -7.08
CA LYS A 463 22.34 7.75 -5.78
C LYS A 463 21.88 8.80 -4.76
N ALA A 464 21.68 10.05 -5.18
CA ALA A 464 21.13 11.11 -4.34
C ALA A 464 19.70 10.76 -3.87
N LEU A 465 18.86 10.23 -4.76
CA LEU A 465 17.52 9.72 -4.42
C LEU A 465 17.57 8.58 -3.40
N LEU A 466 18.49 7.61 -3.56
CA LEU A 466 18.69 6.55 -2.58
C LEU A 466 19.17 7.09 -1.21
N HIS A 467 19.99 8.14 -1.21
CA HIS A 467 20.44 8.80 0.01
C HIS A 467 19.28 9.47 0.76
N VAL A 468 18.44 10.23 0.05
CA VAL A 468 17.22 10.83 0.64
C VAL A 468 16.31 9.73 1.20
N TRP A 469 16.06 8.67 0.44
CA TRP A 469 15.24 7.52 0.88
C TRP A 469 15.75 6.91 2.19
N THR A 470 17.07 6.69 2.28
CA THR A 470 17.71 6.13 3.47
C THR A 470 17.65 7.10 4.66
N ARG A 471 17.86 8.40 4.42
CA ARG A 471 17.77 9.46 5.44
C ARG A 471 16.37 9.53 6.06
N CYS A 472 15.33 9.32 5.26
CA CYS A 472 13.94 9.23 5.73
C CYS A 472 13.61 7.91 6.46
N ALA A 473 14.60 7.01 6.64
CA ALA A 473 14.44 5.69 7.26
C ALA A 473 13.35 4.83 6.58
N LEU A 474 13.24 4.92 5.26
CA LEU A 474 12.30 4.14 4.47
C LEU A 474 12.85 2.73 4.18
N PRO A 475 11.97 1.75 3.88
CA PRO A 475 12.41 0.37 3.69
C PRO A 475 13.42 0.22 2.55
N GLU A 476 14.52 -0.49 2.81
CA GLU A 476 15.58 -0.64 1.82
C GLU A 476 15.18 -1.54 0.63
N ASN A 477 14.27 -2.49 0.87
CA ASN A 477 13.73 -3.41 -0.12
C ASN A 477 12.33 -2.95 -0.51
N TYR A 478 12.23 -2.19 -1.60
CA TYR A 478 10.99 -1.58 -2.06
C TYR A 478 11.04 -1.34 -3.57
N HIS A 479 9.88 -1.18 -4.21
CA HIS A 479 9.81 -0.93 -5.67
C HIS A 479 10.58 0.33 -6.09
N THR A 480 10.57 1.37 -5.25
CA THR A 480 11.32 2.62 -5.50
C THR A 480 12.82 2.37 -5.49
N THR A 481 13.36 1.67 -4.50
CA THR A 481 14.80 1.38 -4.42
C THR A 481 15.25 0.43 -5.53
N GLU A 482 14.40 -0.51 -5.94
CA GLU A 482 14.64 -1.34 -7.13
C GLU A 482 14.77 -0.49 -8.39
N THR A 483 13.80 0.41 -8.62
CA THR A 483 13.76 1.28 -9.79
C THR A 483 15.03 2.14 -9.89
N LEU A 484 15.48 2.72 -8.77
CA LEU A 484 16.70 3.52 -8.72
C LEU A 484 17.95 2.69 -9.02
N ASN A 485 18.08 1.50 -8.44
CA ASN A 485 19.18 0.60 -8.76
C ASN A 485 19.16 0.15 -10.23
N LEU A 486 17.98 -0.03 -10.81
CA LEU A 486 17.84 -0.35 -12.22
C LEU A 486 18.27 0.81 -13.13
N GLN A 487 17.98 2.07 -12.77
CA GLN A 487 18.51 3.23 -13.50
C GLN A 487 20.05 3.29 -13.42
N ILE A 488 20.62 3.05 -12.24
CA ILE A 488 22.08 2.98 -12.04
C ILE A 488 22.68 1.87 -12.93
N HIS A 489 22.06 0.69 -12.96
CA HIS A 489 22.51 -0.43 -13.76
C HIS A 489 22.59 -0.09 -15.26
N PHE A 490 21.50 0.44 -15.82
CA PHE A 490 21.44 0.78 -17.24
C PHE A 490 22.43 1.89 -17.60
N ALA A 491 22.49 2.96 -16.80
CA ALA A 491 23.43 4.04 -17.04
C ALA A 491 24.89 3.59 -16.92
N ALA A 492 25.21 2.73 -15.94
CA ALA A 492 26.54 2.16 -15.78
C ALA A 492 26.96 1.28 -16.97
N LYS A 493 26.04 0.48 -17.53
CA LYS A 493 26.27 -0.27 -18.77
C LYS A 493 26.60 0.65 -19.94
N LYS A 494 25.85 1.76 -20.12
CA LYS A 494 26.10 2.73 -21.20
C LYS A 494 27.45 3.43 -21.07
N LEU A 495 27.97 3.59 -19.85
CA LEU A 495 29.29 4.17 -19.58
C LEU A 495 30.44 3.15 -19.55
N GLY A 496 30.17 1.85 -19.73
CA GLY A 496 31.20 0.80 -19.56
C GLY A 496 31.70 0.61 -18.12
N LYS A 497 30.97 1.12 -17.11
CA LYS A 497 31.30 0.96 -15.68
C LYS A 497 30.85 -0.41 -15.18
N THR A 498 31.58 -1.46 -15.56
CA THR A 498 31.21 -2.88 -15.35
C THR A 498 30.92 -3.24 -13.89
N GLU A 499 31.75 -2.81 -12.95
CA GLU A 499 31.56 -3.14 -11.52
C GLU A 499 30.29 -2.49 -10.96
N VAL A 500 30.04 -1.22 -11.27
CA VAL A 500 28.83 -0.51 -10.85
C VAL A 500 27.58 -1.18 -11.43
N ALA A 501 27.63 -1.59 -12.71
CA ALA A 501 26.53 -2.30 -13.35
C ALA A 501 26.28 -3.67 -12.67
N LYS A 502 27.32 -4.40 -12.29
CA LYS A 502 27.20 -5.69 -11.62
C LYS A 502 26.60 -5.55 -10.22
N MET A 503 27.11 -4.64 -9.40
CA MET A 503 26.61 -4.39 -8.04
C MET A 503 25.14 -3.95 -8.04
N SER A 504 24.77 -3.04 -8.94
CA SER A 504 23.38 -2.57 -9.06
C SER A 504 22.44 -3.68 -9.56
N ALA A 505 22.88 -4.53 -10.50
CA ALA A 505 22.10 -5.70 -10.91
C ALA A 505 21.88 -6.70 -9.76
N GLN A 506 22.91 -6.96 -8.95
CA GLN A 506 22.79 -7.81 -7.76
C GLN A 506 21.80 -7.21 -6.75
N ARG A 507 21.80 -5.88 -6.57
CA ARG A 507 20.85 -5.22 -5.69
C ARG A 507 19.41 -5.35 -6.21
N VAL A 508 19.16 -5.13 -7.50
CA VAL A 508 17.84 -5.35 -8.13
C VAL A 508 17.38 -6.79 -7.95
N SER A 509 18.27 -7.75 -8.23
CA SER A 509 18.04 -9.19 -8.07
C SER A 509 17.60 -9.55 -6.64
N SER A 510 18.32 -9.03 -5.64
CA SER A 510 18.01 -9.23 -4.22
C SER A 510 16.65 -8.64 -3.84
N ILE A 511 16.36 -7.39 -4.25
CA ILE A 511 15.08 -6.73 -3.94
C ILE A 511 13.92 -7.51 -4.57
N ARG A 512 14.03 -7.94 -5.83
CA ARG A 512 12.98 -8.73 -6.50
C ARG A 512 12.69 -10.03 -5.79
N GLN A 513 13.73 -10.74 -5.36
CA GLN A 513 13.59 -11.98 -4.60
C GLN A 513 12.84 -11.74 -3.29
N ILE A 514 13.19 -10.68 -2.55
CA ILE A 514 12.55 -10.34 -1.27
C ILE A 514 11.10 -9.89 -1.48
N CYS A 515 10.82 -9.08 -2.50
CA CYS A 515 9.48 -8.56 -2.77
C CYS A 515 8.56 -9.57 -3.50
N GLY A 516 9.09 -10.74 -3.87
CA GLY A 516 8.36 -11.76 -4.61
C GLY A 516 7.97 -11.35 -6.04
N TYR A 517 8.74 -10.45 -6.65
CA TYR A 517 8.51 -10.05 -8.04
C TYR A 517 8.97 -11.14 -9.00
N SER A 518 8.19 -11.34 -10.07
CA SER A 518 8.56 -12.31 -11.10
C SER A 518 9.90 -11.92 -11.72
N TYR A 519 10.71 -12.90 -12.09
CA TYR A 519 11.99 -12.71 -12.76
C TYR A 519 11.79 -12.69 -14.28
N PRO A 520 11.61 -11.54 -14.95
CA PRO A 520 11.93 -11.50 -16.37
C PRO A 520 13.45 -11.36 -16.46
N GLU A 521 14.13 -12.49 -16.67
CA GLU A 521 15.56 -12.54 -17.04
C GLU A 521 15.88 -11.58 -18.21
N ALA A 522 14.88 -11.29 -19.05
CA ALA A 522 14.96 -10.45 -20.23
C ALA A 522 15.14 -8.92 -20.01
N LEU A 523 15.17 -8.41 -18.78
CA LEU A 523 15.37 -6.97 -18.54
C LEU A 523 16.85 -6.54 -18.57
N PHE A 524 17.79 -7.48 -18.53
CA PHE A 524 19.22 -7.18 -18.53
C PHE A 524 19.88 -7.26 -19.91
N ASP A 525 19.14 -7.68 -20.94
CA ASP A 525 19.66 -8.00 -22.27
C ASP A 525 19.30 -7.00 -23.38
N ASN A 526 18.70 -5.84 -23.08
CA ASN A 526 18.41 -4.79 -24.07
C ASN A 526 18.94 -3.41 -23.67
#